data_AF-A0A259S5E2-F1
#
_entry.id   AF-A0A259S5E2-F1
#
_cell.length_a   1.000
_cell.length_b   1.000
_cell.length_c   1.000
_cell.angle_alpha   90.00
_cell.angle_beta   90.00
_cell.angle_gamma   90.00
#
_symmetry.space_group_name_H-M   'P 1'
#
loop_
_entity.id
_entity.type
_entity.pdbx_description
1 polymer ?
#
loop_
_entity_poly.entity_id
_entity_poly.type
_entity_poly.pdbx_seq_one_letter_code
_entity_poly.pdbx_strand_id
1 'polypeptide(L)'
;MVLSTTGRAVRVDLEPGQELTAATRRSKHDAILAAVATTTRTEIGAVTSAGRVLRFTAMDLPSVPPASVHLAAGVPLRDYIGLLDKSERILALVRFDDDTPIALGTRSGVVKRIVPSSLAVKPELEIIGMKPGDAVVGAGTASDDAELVFVTSDAQLLHFPASGVRPQGAPAGGMAGIKLGAKAEVIAFSVLAQDEDALVVTVSGAAGMIAGTDAGRAKSSRFAEFPGKGRATGGVRAHAFLKGEDRLTLAWVGSEPALAVGPDGSARDLPEAGAKRDGSGQPIDGVIGSIGTALGA
;
A
#
# COMPACT_ATOMS: atom_id res chain seq x y z
N MET A 1 -14.80 4.86 -7.18
CA MET A 1 -14.60 3.44 -6.81
C MET A 1 -13.77 3.38 -5.54
N VAL A 2 -14.07 2.43 -4.65
CA VAL A 2 -13.34 2.22 -3.40
C VAL A 2 -12.90 0.76 -3.32
N LEU A 3 -11.64 0.53 -2.95
CA LEU A 3 -11.02 -0.78 -2.79
C LEU A 3 -10.46 -0.91 -1.37
N SER A 4 -10.91 -1.92 -0.63
CA SER A 4 -10.33 -2.26 0.68
C SER A 4 -9.01 -3.02 0.56
N THR A 5 -8.21 -3.00 1.62
CA THR A 5 -6.98 -3.80 1.76
C THR A 5 -7.21 -5.31 1.71
N THR A 6 -8.42 -5.76 2.02
CA THR A 6 -8.83 -7.16 1.89
C THR A 6 -9.31 -7.53 0.47
N GLY A 7 -9.29 -6.58 -0.47
CA GLY A 7 -9.61 -6.79 -1.87
C GLY A 7 -11.09 -6.66 -2.23
N ARG A 8 -11.97 -6.24 -1.30
CA ARG A 8 -13.36 -5.89 -1.62
C ARG A 8 -13.43 -4.58 -2.38
N ALA A 9 -14.18 -4.53 -3.46
CA ALA A 9 -14.42 -3.35 -4.27
C ALA A 9 -15.91 -3.01 -4.38
N VAL A 10 -16.20 -1.72 -4.31
CA VAL A 10 -17.52 -1.12 -4.56
C VAL A 10 -17.36 0.11 -5.43
N ARG A 11 -18.44 0.52 -6.09
CA ARG A 11 -18.56 1.90 -6.58
C ARG A 11 -19.52 2.69 -5.71
N VAL A 12 -19.31 3.99 -5.70
CA VAL A 12 -20.19 4.95 -5.05
C VAL A 12 -20.52 5.96 -6.13
N ASP A 13 -21.80 6.10 -6.45
CA ASP A 13 -22.26 7.08 -7.41
C ASP A 13 -22.45 8.42 -6.65
N LEU A 14 -21.69 9.44 -7.07
CA LEU A 14 -21.67 10.76 -6.43
C LEU A 14 -22.24 11.81 -7.38
N GLU A 15 -23.07 12.70 -6.86
CA GLU A 15 -23.46 13.92 -7.57
C GLU A 15 -22.33 14.96 -7.57
N PRO A 16 -22.31 15.91 -8.53
CA PRO A 16 -21.31 16.98 -8.55
C PRO A 16 -21.27 17.74 -7.21
N GLY A 17 -20.10 17.79 -6.57
CA GLY A 17 -19.90 18.44 -5.27
C GLY A 17 -20.34 17.62 -4.06
N GLN A 18 -20.82 16.39 -4.26
CA GLN A 18 -21.11 15.47 -3.16
C GLN A 18 -19.82 14.79 -2.69
N GLU A 19 -19.57 14.84 -1.38
CA GLU A 19 -18.47 14.15 -0.73
C GLU A 19 -18.91 12.82 -0.11
N LEU A 20 -17.96 11.92 0.06
CA LEU A 20 -18.16 10.68 0.82
C LEU A 20 -18.30 11.02 2.29
N THR A 21 -19.31 10.46 2.95
CA THR A 21 -19.43 10.58 4.40
C THR A 21 -18.61 9.49 5.07
N ALA A 22 -17.67 9.88 5.93
CA ALA A 22 -16.94 8.93 6.76
C ALA A 22 -17.90 8.18 7.69
N ALA A 23 -17.75 6.86 7.79
CA ALA A 23 -18.57 6.05 8.67
C ALA A 23 -18.27 6.39 10.15
N THR A 24 -19.31 6.59 10.96
CA THR A 24 -19.16 6.89 12.40
C THR A 24 -18.68 5.71 13.23
N ARG A 25 -18.75 4.48 12.69
CA ARG A 25 -18.30 3.25 13.35
C ARG A 25 -17.53 2.39 12.36
N ARG A 26 -16.49 1.71 12.86
CA ARG A 26 -15.75 0.69 12.11
C ARG A 26 -16.69 -0.42 11.63
N SER A 27 -16.44 -0.95 10.45
CA SER A 27 -17.17 -2.08 9.86
C SER A 27 -16.20 -3.07 9.22
N LYS A 28 -16.67 -4.26 8.82
CA LYS A 28 -15.78 -5.23 8.17
C LYS A 28 -15.23 -4.68 6.86
N HIS A 29 -13.94 -4.93 6.62
CA HIS A 29 -13.22 -4.53 5.39
C HIS A 29 -13.07 -3.01 5.22
N ASP A 30 -13.10 -2.24 6.30
CA ASP A 30 -13.11 -0.77 6.26
C ASP A 30 -11.73 -0.10 6.14
N ALA A 31 -10.65 -0.88 6.18
CA ALA A 31 -9.32 -0.38 5.82
C ALA A 31 -9.21 -0.22 4.30
N ILE A 32 -8.95 1.00 3.84
CA ILE A 32 -8.91 1.34 2.41
C ILE A 32 -7.50 1.17 1.86
N LEU A 33 -7.40 0.48 0.72
CA LEU A 33 -6.17 0.35 -0.06
C LEU A 33 -6.07 1.48 -1.09
N ALA A 34 -7.16 1.75 -1.79
CA ALA A 34 -7.21 2.78 -2.81
C ALA A 34 -8.64 3.28 -3.02
N ALA A 35 -8.78 4.57 -3.29
CA ALA A 35 -10.00 5.18 -3.79
C ALA A 35 -9.67 5.95 -5.07
N VAL A 36 -10.54 5.84 -6.07
CA VAL A 36 -10.36 6.56 -7.34
C VAL A 36 -11.67 7.24 -7.75
N ALA A 37 -11.59 8.55 -7.94
CA ALA A 37 -12.66 9.34 -8.56
C ALA A 37 -12.55 9.19 -10.09
N THR A 38 -13.61 8.66 -10.70
CA THR A 38 -13.67 8.36 -12.13
C THR A 38 -15.13 8.23 -12.57
N THR A 39 -15.38 8.19 -13.88
CA THR A 39 -16.71 7.84 -14.40
C THR A 39 -16.87 6.33 -14.53
N THR A 40 -18.11 5.84 -14.59
CA THR A 40 -18.40 4.40 -14.67
C THR A 40 -17.85 3.73 -15.93
N ARG A 41 -17.68 4.49 -17.03
CA ARG A 41 -17.20 3.98 -18.33
C ARG A 41 -15.72 4.22 -18.58
N THR A 42 -15.07 5.07 -17.78
CA THR A 42 -13.64 5.34 -17.92
C THR A 42 -12.85 4.10 -17.51
N GLU A 43 -11.90 3.69 -18.36
CA GLU A 43 -10.94 2.65 -18.00
C GLU A 43 -10.03 3.13 -16.87
N ILE A 44 -9.83 2.27 -15.88
CA ILE A 44 -8.82 2.40 -14.84
C ILE A 44 -7.95 1.14 -14.83
N GLY A 45 -6.83 1.20 -14.13
CA GLY A 45 -5.87 0.11 -14.04
C GLY A 45 -5.76 -0.44 -12.61
N ALA A 46 -5.67 -1.76 -12.46
CA ALA A 46 -5.23 -2.40 -11.23
C ALA A 46 -3.74 -2.76 -11.37
N VAL A 47 -2.88 -2.11 -10.60
CA VAL A 47 -1.46 -2.44 -10.51
C VAL A 47 -1.28 -3.66 -9.62
N THR A 48 -0.49 -4.63 -10.05
CA THR A 48 -0.32 -5.89 -9.33
C THR A 48 1.12 -6.15 -8.87
N SER A 49 1.28 -7.09 -7.94
CA SER A 49 2.58 -7.56 -7.46
C SER A 49 3.43 -8.22 -8.54
N ALA A 50 2.82 -8.65 -9.66
CA ALA A 50 3.53 -9.17 -10.83
C ALA A 50 4.11 -8.06 -11.72
N GLY A 51 4.02 -6.78 -11.33
CA GLY A 51 4.64 -5.68 -12.07
C GLY A 51 3.89 -5.33 -13.36
N ARG A 52 2.59 -5.60 -13.39
CA ARG A 52 1.69 -5.31 -14.52
C ARG A 52 0.48 -4.47 -14.08
N VAL A 53 -0.18 -3.88 -15.07
CA VAL A 53 -1.48 -3.21 -14.90
C VAL A 53 -2.55 -3.96 -15.70
N LEU A 54 -3.68 -4.23 -15.05
CA LEU A 54 -4.87 -4.81 -15.67
C LEU A 54 -5.92 -3.73 -15.87
N ARG A 55 -6.38 -3.52 -17.11
CA ARG A 55 -7.40 -2.51 -17.44
C ARG A 55 -8.81 -3.06 -17.21
N PHE A 56 -9.66 -2.24 -16.60
CA PHE A 56 -11.06 -2.56 -16.39
C PHE A 56 -11.91 -1.28 -16.23
N THR A 57 -13.23 -1.42 -16.26
CA THR A 57 -14.16 -0.34 -15.89
C THR A 57 -14.86 -0.67 -14.58
N ALA A 58 -15.27 0.34 -13.83
CA ALA A 58 -16.00 0.14 -12.57
C ALA A 58 -17.50 -0.12 -12.77
N MET A 59 -17.99 -0.19 -14.00
CA MET A 59 -19.42 -0.19 -14.35
C MET A 59 -20.23 -1.27 -13.62
N ASP A 60 -19.71 -2.48 -13.59
CA ASP A 60 -20.42 -3.66 -13.08
C ASP A 60 -20.10 -3.96 -11.60
N LEU A 61 -19.37 -3.07 -10.93
CA LEU A 61 -19.18 -3.17 -9.48
C LEU A 61 -20.49 -2.83 -8.74
N PRO A 62 -20.75 -3.48 -7.58
CA PRO A 62 -21.86 -3.12 -6.71
C PRO A 62 -21.82 -1.64 -6.35
N SER A 63 -22.93 -0.93 -6.58
CA SER A 63 -23.10 0.46 -6.15
C SER A 63 -23.63 0.51 -4.73
N VAL A 64 -23.00 1.33 -3.88
CA VAL A 64 -23.41 1.55 -2.50
C VAL A 64 -23.69 3.04 -2.24
N PRO A 65 -24.58 3.39 -1.29
CA PRO A 65 -24.91 4.78 -1.00
C PRO A 65 -23.70 5.57 -0.47
N PRO A 66 -23.54 6.86 -0.83
CA PRO A 66 -22.41 7.69 -0.39
C PRO A 66 -22.39 8.00 1.11
N ALA A 67 -23.57 7.96 1.76
CA ALA A 67 -23.69 8.13 3.21
C ALA A 67 -23.36 6.85 4.00
N SER A 68 -23.17 5.71 3.33
CA SER A 68 -23.00 4.41 3.99
C SER A 68 -22.20 3.44 3.13
N VAL A 69 -20.90 3.72 2.98
CA VAL A 69 -19.99 2.92 2.16
C VAL A 69 -19.55 1.67 2.92
N HIS A 70 -20.30 0.58 2.76
CA HIS A 70 -19.97 -0.72 3.35
C HIS A 70 -19.24 -1.64 2.37
N LEU A 71 -17.95 -1.84 2.58
CA LEU A 71 -17.10 -2.70 1.73
C LEU A 71 -17.47 -4.19 1.80
N ALA A 72 -18.18 -4.63 2.85
CA ALA A 72 -18.72 -5.98 2.94
C ALA A 72 -19.77 -6.30 1.85
N ALA A 73 -20.45 -5.28 1.29
CA ALA A 73 -21.37 -5.44 0.16
C ALA A 73 -20.64 -5.56 -1.19
N GLY A 74 -19.33 -5.31 -1.21
CA GLY A 74 -18.50 -5.38 -2.41
C GLY A 74 -18.11 -6.81 -2.81
N VAL A 75 -17.65 -6.94 -4.05
CA VAL A 75 -17.10 -8.19 -4.58
C VAL A 75 -15.57 -8.19 -4.48
N PRO A 76 -14.90 -9.36 -4.41
CA PRO A 76 -13.45 -9.41 -4.54
C PRO A 76 -13.02 -8.86 -5.92
N LEU A 77 -12.19 -7.81 -5.94
CA LEU A 77 -11.75 -7.18 -7.19
C LEU A 77 -10.99 -8.16 -8.08
N ARG A 78 -10.25 -9.11 -7.47
CA ARG A 78 -9.56 -10.17 -8.22
C ARG A 78 -10.51 -11.01 -9.07
N ASP A 79 -11.69 -11.34 -8.55
CA ASP A 79 -12.65 -12.18 -9.25
C ASP A 79 -13.30 -11.36 -10.38
N TYR A 80 -13.58 -10.08 -10.09
CA TYR A 80 -14.15 -9.13 -11.04
C TYR A 80 -13.25 -8.90 -12.27
N ILE A 81 -11.92 -8.78 -12.08
CA ILE A 81 -10.97 -8.56 -13.19
C ILE A 81 -10.39 -9.86 -13.76
N GLY A 82 -10.82 -11.03 -13.28
CA GLY A 82 -10.33 -12.34 -13.75
C GLY A 82 -8.88 -12.65 -13.37
N LEU A 83 -8.40 -12.14 -12.23
CA LEU A 83 -7.05 -12.42 -11.72
C LEU A 83 -6.98 -13.81 -11.07
N LEU A 84 -6.53 -14.81 -11.83
CA LEU A 84 -6.56 -16.23 -11.44
C LEU A 84 -5.45 -16.66 -10.48
N ASP A 85 -4.27 -16.04 -10.57
CA ASP A 85 -3.14 -16.35 -9.69
C ASP A 85 -3.43 -15.81 -8.28
N LYS A 86 -3.68 -16.72 -7.34
CA LYS A 86 -3.99 -16.36 -5.94
C LYS A 86 -2.84 -15.68 -5.21
N SER A 87 -1.60 -15.89 -5.66
CA SER A 87 -0.40 -15.29 -5.09
C SER A 87 -0.18 -13.85 -5.56
N GLU A 88 -0.79 -13.47 -6.68
CA GLU A 88 -0.74 -12.12 -7.21
C GLU A 88 -1.71 -11.20 -6.45
N ARG A 89 -1.20 -10.05 -6.02
CA ARG A 89 -1.94 -9.07 -5.23
C ARG A 89 -2.15 -7.79 -6.02
N ILE A 90 -3.31 -7.19 -5.87
CA ILE A 90 -3.59 -5.83 -6.35
C ILE A 90 -3.04 -4.86 -5.31
N LEU A 91 -2.27 -3.87 -5.75
CA LEU A 91 -1.51 -2.97 -4.90
C LEU A 91 -1.96 -1.51 -5.01
N ALA A 92 -2.46 -1.10 -6.17
CA ALA A 92 -2.96 0.25 -6.39
C ALA A 92 -3.99 0.28 -7.52
N LEU A 93 -4.77 1.36 -7.56
CA LEU A 93 -5.61 1.74 -8.68
C LEU A 93 -4.99 2.94 -9.38
N VAL A 94 -5.03 2.96 -10.71
CA VAL A 94 -4.45 4.04 -11.52
C VAL A 94 -5.43 4.52 -12.57
N ARG A 95 -5.36 5.81 -12.85
CA ARG A 95 -6.09 6.45 -13.94
C ARG A 95 -5.18 6.57 -15.15
N PHE A 96 -5.74 6.46 -16.36
CA PHE A 96 -4.98 6.63 -17.62
C PHE A 96 -5.15 8.02 -18.23
N ASP A 97 -6.04 8.83 -17.67
CA ASP A 97 -6.32 10.23 -18.06
C ASP A 97 -5.59 11.24 -17.16
N ASP A 98 -4.52 10.80 -16.49
CA ASP A 98 -3.67 11.59 -15.60
C ASP A 98 -2.20 11.41 -16.00
N ASP A 99 -1.48 12.52 -16.13
CA ASP A 99 -0.05 12.56 -16.47
C ASP A 99 0.85 12.46 -15.22
N THR A 100 0.26 12.45 -14.02
CA THR A 100 0.99 12.28 -12.78
C THR A 100 1.62 10.88 -12.74
N PRO A 101 2.94 10.75 -12.57
CA PRO A 101 3.59 9.45 -12.52
C PRO A 101 3.07 8.62 -11.35
N ILE A 102 3.05 7.30 -11.51
CA ILE A 102 2.95 6.37 -10.38
C ILE A 102 4.35 5.88 -10.03
N ALA A 103 4.63 5.69 -8.74
CA ALA A 103 5.82 5.00 -8.28
C ALA A 103 5.50 3.55 -7.91
N LEU A 104 6.45 2.67 -8.18
CA LEU A 104 6.44 1.24 -7.89
C LEU A 104 7.67 0.93 -7.04
N GLY A 105 7.49 0.22 -5.93
CA GLY A 105 8.59 -0.31 -5.12
C GLY A 105 8.57 -1.83 -5.12
N THR A 106 9.73 -2.45 -5.30
CA THR A 106 9.86 -3.92 -5.34
C THR A 106 10.46 -4.50 -4.07
N ARG A 107 10.22 -5.80 -3.86
CA ARG A 107 10.77 -6.59 -2.76
C ARG A 107 12.30 -6.55 -2.72
N SER A 108 12.95 -6.51 -3.89
CA SER A 108 14.41 -6.42 -3.99
C SER A 108 14.99 -5.01 -3.80
N GLY A 109 14.16 -4.02 -3.46
CA GLY A 109 14.60 -2.65 -3.18
C GLY A 109 14.74 -1.79 -4.42
N VAL A 110 14.11 -2.17 -5.53
CA VAL A 110 14.05 -1.35 -6.77
C VAL A 110 12.88 -0.38 -6.69
N VAL A 111 13.07 0.82 -7.25
CA VAL A 111 12.05 1.84 -7.41
C VAL A 111 11.91 2.23 -8.87
N LYS A 112 10.68 2.43 -9.34
CA LYS A 112 10.41 2.93 -10.69
C LYS A 112 9.28 3.95 -10.65
N ARG A 113 9.40 5.04 -11.41
CA ARG A 113 8.27 5.91 -11.75
C ARG A 113 7.87 5.72 -13.21
N ILE A 114 6.58 5.75 -13.51
CA ILE A 114 6.05 5.60 -14.87
C ILE A 114 4.77 6.42 -15.02
N VAL A 115 4.55 7.01 -16.20
CA VAL A 115 3.37 7.84 -16.47
C VAL A 115 2.26 6.95 -17.05
N PRO A 116 1.10 6.81 -16.36
CA PRO A 116 0.01 5.95 -16.83
C PRO A 116 -0.54 6.32 -18.20
N SER A 117 -0.69 7.61 -18.51
CA SER A 117 -1.20 8.09 -19.81
C SER A 117 -0.31 7.73 -21.00
N SER A 118 0.99 7.46 -20.75
CA SER A 118 1.95 7.02 -21.77
C SER A 118 1.88 5.53 -22.11
N LEU A 119 1.09 4.76 -21.36
CA LEU A 119 0.99 3.31 -21.52
C LEU A 119 0.16 2.93 -22.74
N ALA A 120 0.60 1.90 -23.45
CA ALA A 120 -0.18 1.34 -24.56
C ALA A 120 -1.56 0.86 -24.08
N VAL A 121 -2.58 1.07 -24.92
CA VAL A 121 -3.95 0.60 -24.66
C VAL A 121 -4.01 -0.90 -24.94
N LYS A 122 -3.77 -1.69 -23.89
CA LYS A 122 -3.86 -3.16 -23.88
C LYS A 122 -4.60 -3.61 -22.62
N PRO A 123 -5.37 -4.72 -22.66
CA PRO A 123 -6.06 -5.25 -21.48
C PRO A 123 -5.10 -5.51 -20.30
N GLU A 124 -3.89 -5.94 -20.62
CA GLU A 124 -2.82 -6.16 -19.67
C GLU A 124 -1.50 -5.59 -20.23
N LEU A 125 -0.71 -4.97 -19.37
CA LEU A 125 0.60 -4.44 -19.73
C LEU A 125 1.60 -4.56 -18.57
N GLU A 126 2.78 -5.10 -18.84
CA GLU A 126 3.93 -5.03 -17.92
C GLU A 126 4.40 -3.58 -17.79
N ILE A 127 4.56 -3.09 -16.56
CA ILE A 127 4.94 -1.71 -16.26
C ILE A 127 6.31 -1.61 -15.59
N ILE A 128 6.98 -2.72 -15.31
CA ILE A 128 8.34 -2.79 -14.79
C ILE A 128 9.02 -4.11 -15.20
N GLY A 129 10.20 -4.01 -15.82
CA GLY A 129 11.03 -5.17 -16.14
C GLY A 129 11.67 -5.75 -14.87
N MET A 130 11.05 -6.75 -14.27
CA MET A 130 11.50 -7.34 -13.01
C MET A 130 12.48 -8.50 -13.21
N LYS A 131 13.38 -8.67 -12.23
CA LYS A 131 14.23 -9.86 -12.16
C LYS A 131 13.40 -11.07 -11.71
N PRO A 132 13.78 -12.31 -12.12
CA PRO A 132 13.15 -13.52 -11.62
C PRO A 132 13.14 -13.56 -10.08
N GLY A 133 11.98 -13.87 -9.51
CA GLY A 133 11.82 -13.94 -8.05
C GLY A 133 11.72 -12.58 -7.35
N ASP A 134 11.59 -11.46 -8.07
CA ASP A 134 11.17 -10.17 -7.50
C ASP A 134 9.64 -10.01 -7.55
N ALA A 135 9.10 -9.04 -6.83
CA ALA A 135 7.68 -8.66 -6.90
C ALA A 135 7.53 -7.19 -6.51
N VAL A 136 6.53 -6.52 -7.07
CA VAL A 136 6.10 -5.21 -6.56
C VAL A 136 5.44 -5.42 -5.19
N VAL A 137 5.80 -4.59 -4.21
CA VAL A 137 5.29 -4.65 -2.83
C VAL A 137 4.42 -3.45 -2.47
N GLY A 138 4.47 -2.39 -3.27
CA GLY A 138 3.57 -1.25 -3.17
C GLY A 138 3.65 -0.37 -4.40
N ALA A 139 2.61 0.44 -4.60
CA ALA A 139 2.51 1.40 -5.67
C ALA A 139 1.62 2.57 -5.26
N GLY A 140 1.83 3.75 -5.83
CA GLY A 140 1.00 4.93 -5.56
C GLY A 140 1.29 6.07 -6.53
N THR A 141 0.38 7.03 -6.63
CA THR A 141 0.59 8.27 -7.40
C THR A 141 1.72 9.07 -6.76
N ALA A 142 2.71 9.45 -7.56
CA ALA A 142 3.96 10.06 -7.13
C ALA A 142 4.32 11.24 -8.05
N SER A 143 3.76 12.41 -7.73
CA SER A 143 4.24 13.70 -8.21
C SER A 143 5.70 13.93 -7.76
N ASP A 144 6.37 14.95 -8.29
CA ASP A 144 7.81 15.18 -8.01
C ASP A 144 8.11 15.60 -6.57
N ASP A 145 7.12 16.18 -5.89
CA ASP A 145 7.10 16.61 -4.48
C ASP A 145 6.68 15.50 -3.51
N ALA A 146 6.16 14.37 -4.02
CA ALA A 146 5.81 13.23 -3.18
C ALA A 146 7.05 12.59 -2.54
N GLU A 147 6.84 11.93 -1.40
CA GLU A 147 7.90 11.21 -0.68
C GLU A 147 7.77 9.70 -0.92
N LEU A 148 8.87 9.03 -1.28
CA LEU A 148 8.90 7.59 -1.50
C LEU A 148 9.43 6.89 -0.26
N VAL A 149 8.67 5.96 0.31
CA VAL A 149 8.99 5.31 1.59
C VAL A 149 9.13 3.81 1.42
N PHE A 150 10.25 3.25 1.89
CA PHE A 150 10.54 1.83 1.94
C PHE A 150 10.63 1.37 3.40
N VAL A 151 10.04 0.22 3.71
CA VAL A 151 10.24 -0.47 5.00
C VAL A 151 10.69 -1.90 4.74
N THR A 152 11.73 -2.35 5.44
CA THR A 152 12.35 -3.66 5.27
C THR A 152 12.02 -4.63 6.41
N SER A 153 12.16 -5.92 6.12
CA SER A 153 11.95 -7.01 7.09
C SER A 153 12.91 -6.96 8.29
N ASP A 154 14.10 -6.37 8.15
CA ASP A 154 15.07 -6.15 9.23
C ASP A 154 14.92 -4.78 9.92
N ALA A 155 13.71 -4.22 9.86
CA ALA A 155 13.29 -3.01 10.55
C ALA A 155 14.08 -1.74 10.18
N GLN A 156 14.45 -1.60 8.90
CA GLN A 156 14.91 -0.32 8.36
C GLN A 156 13.77 0.41 7.64
N LEU A 157 13.76 1.72 7.76
CA LEU A 157 12.93 2.61 6.96
C LEU A 157 13.82 3.61 6.21
N LEU A 158 13.61 3.72 4.91
CA LEU A 158 14.23 4.74 4.07
C LEU A 158 13.13 5.57 3.43
N HIS A 159 13.27 6.90 3.43
CA HIS A 159 12.49 7.76 2.57
C HIS A 159 13.32 8.86 1.93
N PHE A 160 12.88 9.27 0.74
CA PHE A 160 13.48 10.32 -0.08
C PHE A 160 12.45 10.86 -1.10
N PRO A 161 12.65 12.08 -1.64
CA PRO A 161 11.70 12.70 -2.57
C PRO A 161 11.65 11.96 -3.91
N ALA A 162 10.44 11.88 -4.48
CA ALA A 162 10.14 11.21 -5.74
C ALA A 162 10.87 11.82 -6.94
N SER A 163 11.18 13.12 -6.91
CA SER A 163 12.04 13.80 -7.89
C SER A 163 13.44 13.16 -8.03
N GLY A 164 13.91 12.42 -7.02
CA GLY A 164 15.13 11.61 -7.12
C GLY A 164 15.03 10.43 -8.09
N VAL A 165 13.83 10.11 -8.60
CA VAL A 165 13.53 8.99 -9.49
C VAL A 165 12.84 9.55 -10.73
N ARG A 166 13.56 9.65 -11.85
CA ARG A 166 12.92 10.07 -13.11
C ARG A 166 11.88 9.04 -13.59
N PRO A 167 10.76 9.47 -14.19
CA PRO A 167 9.85 8.57 -14.91
C PRO A 167 10.56 7.81 -16.03
N GLN A 168 10.18 6.55 -16.23
CA GLN A 168 10.75 5.65 -17.23
C GLN A 168 9.65 4.91 -17.97
N GLY A 169 9.91 4.53 -19.23
CA GLY A 169 8.99 3.71 -20.03
C GLY A 169 8.80 2.30 -19.49
N ALA A 170 7.74 1.62 -19.94
CA ALA A 170 7.33 0.29 -19.47
C ALA A 170 8.45 -0.78 -19.45
N PRO A 171 9.33 -0.91 -20.48
CA PRO A 171 10.37 -1.95 -20.49
C PRO A 171 11.50 -1.74 -19.46
N ALA A 172 11.62 -0.55 -18.87
CA ALA A 172 12.69 -0.25 -17.93
C ALA A 172 12.53 -1.04 -16.61
N GLY A 173 13.66 -1.50 -16.05
CA GLY A 173 13.68 -2.23 -14.79
C GLY A 173 13.70 -1.38 -13.53
N GLY A 174 13.69 -0.04 -13.63
CA GLY A 174 13.77 0.85 -12.46
C GLY A 174 15.20 1.26 -12.07
N MET A 175 15.31 1.82 -10.87
CA MET A 175 16.54 2.30 -10.22
C MET A 175 16.66 1.67 -8.83
N ALA A 176 17.87 1.65 -8.25
CA ALA A 176 18.05 1.26 -6.86
C ALA A 176 17.30 2.25 -5.94
N GLY A 177 16.34 1.76 -5.14
CA GLY A 177 15.56 2.54 -4.19
C GLY A 177 16.17 2.51 -2.79
N ILE A 178 16.33 1.31 -2.21
CA ILE A 178 16.92 1.08 -0.89
C ILE A 178 18.03 0.01 -0.97
N LYS A 179 19.09 0.18 -0.17
CA LYS A 179 20.12 -0.85 0.00
C LYS A 179 19.70 -1.83 1.09
N LEU A 180 19.46 -3.07 0.70
CA LEU A 180 19.06 -4.14 1.62
C LEU A 180 20.26 -4.76 2.35
N GLY A 181 20.04 -5.18 3.60
CA GLY A 181 20.89 -6.13 4.30
C GLY A 181 20.85 -7.52 3.64
N ALA A 182 21.84 -8.37 3.93
CA ALA A 182 22.05 -9.64 3.21
C ALA A 182 20.85 -10.62 3.18
N LYS A 183 19.91 -10.50 4.12
CA LYS A 183 18.68 -11.32 4.20
C LYS A 183 17.41 -10.47 4.30
N ALA A 184 17.56 -9.16 4.15
CA ALA A 184 16.45 -8.23 4.23
C ALA A 184 15.72 -8.17 2.89
N GLU A 185 14.44 -7.91 2.96
CA GLU A 185 13.58 -7.65 1.80
C GLU A 185 12.69 -6.45 2.13
N VAL A 186 12.25 -5.72 1.10
CA VAL A 186 11.22 -4.70 1.29
C VAL A 186 9.89 -5.40 1.54
N ILE A 187 9.21 -5.03 2.63
CA ILE A 187 7.91 -5.57 3.00
C ILE A 187 6.78 -4.56 2.79
N ALA A 188 7.11 -3.26 2.71
CA ALA A 188 6.16 -2.19 2.40
C ALA A 188 6.83 -1.10 1.57
N PHE A 189 6.08 -0.58 0.60
CA PHE A 189 6.42 0.63 -0.15
C PHE A 189 5.18 1.53 -0.19
N SER A 190 5.38 2.79 0.18
CA SER A 190 4.32 3.81 0.18
C SER A 190 4.78 5.05 -0.56
N VAL A 191 3.82 5.78 -1.10
CA VAL A 191 4.02 7.14 -1.60
C VAL A 191 3.19 8.05 -0.72
N LEU A 192 3.82 9.07 -0.15
CA LEU A 192 3.15 10.09 0.67
C LEU A 192 3.09 11.39 -0.12
N ALA A 193 1.96 12.07 -0.06
CA ALA A 193 1.87 13.44 -0.54
C ALA A 193 2.75 14.37 0.32
N GLN A 194 3.14 15.51 -0.24
CA GLN A 194 3.87 16.52 0.52
C GLN A 194 3.04 16.97 1.73
N ASP A 195 3.71 17.17 2.88
CA ASP A 195 3.11 17.68 4.12
C ASP A 195 1.98 16.80 4.71
N GLU A 196 1.93 15.52 4.35
CA GLU A 196 0.99 14.54 4.88
C GLU A 196 1.35 14.15 6.33
N ASP A 197 0.40 14.30 7.25
CA ASP A 197 0.49 13.77 8.62
C ASP A 197 0.37 12.24 8.58
N ALA A 198 1.51 11.60 8.34
CA ALA A 198 1.60 10.15 8.17
C ALA A 198 2.05 9.41 9.44
N LEU A 199 1.59 8.17 9.56
CA LEU A 199 2.05 7.22 10.57
C LEU A 199 2.87 6.10 9.93
N VAL A 200 3.81 5.58 10.70
CA VAL A 200 4.54 4.34 10.41
C VAL A 200 4.07 3.30 11.40
N VAL A 201 3.38 2.27 10.91
CA VAL A 201 2.95 1.12 11.70
C VAL A 201 3.82 -0.08 11.34
N THR A 202 4.35 -0.74 12.36
CA THR A 202 5.18 -1.94 12.22
C THR A 202 4.65 -3.05 13.10
N VAL A 203 4.66 -4.29 12.61
CA VAL A 203 4.37 -5.50 13.38
C VAL A 203 5.59 -6.42 13.31
N SER A 204 6.15 -6.77 14.47
CA SER A 204 7.25 -7.71 14.62
C SER A 204 6.75 -9.12 14.92
N GLY A 205 7.56 -10.12 14.58
CA GLY A 205 7.34 -11.52 14.90
C GLY A 205 8.61 -12.34 14.72
N ALA A 206 8.46 -13.67 14.66
CA ALA A 206 9.56 -14.61 14.48
C ALA A 206 9.43 -15.40 13.17
N ALA A 207 10.53 -15.60 12.45
CA ALA A 207 10.55 -16.34 11.18
C ALA A 207 10.07 -17.80 11.28
N GLY A 208 10.17 -18.41 12.46
CA GLY A 208 9.77 -19.80 12.72
C GLY A 208 8.29 -20.03 12.99
N MET A 209 7.49 -18.95 13.09
CA MET A 209 6.05 -19.05 13.35
C MET A 209 5.26 -19.30 12.07
N ILE A 210 4.15 -20.02 12.19
CA ILE A 210 3.22 -20.22 11.07
C ILE A 210 2.62 -18.85 10.71
N ALA A 211 2.65 -18.52 9.41
CA ALA A 211 2.07 -17.27 8.93
C ALA A 211 0.60 -17.16 9.33
N GLY A 212 0.25 -16.08 10.02
CA GLY A 212 -1.12 -15.81 10.46
C GLY A 212 -1.56 -16.52 11.74
N THR A 213 -0.65 -17.13 12.51
CA THR A 213 -0.96 -17.67 13.85
C THR A 213 -0.40 -16.82 14.99
N ASP A 214 0.70 -16.12 14.74
CA ASP A 214 1.31 -15.22 15.71
C ASP A 214 0.81 -13.79 15.49
N ALA A 215 0.19 -13.22 16.52
CA ALA A 215 -0.25 -11.84 16.49
C ALA A 215 0.94 -10.86 16.53
N GLY A 216 2.06 -11.28 17.12
CA GLY A 216 3.26 -10.48 17.18
C GLY A 216 3.12 -9.24 18.08
N ARG A 217 3.94 -8.22 17.80
CA ARG A 217 3.89 -6.95 18.52
C ARG A 217 3.81 -5.79 17.56
N ALA A 218 2.88 -4.87 17.80
CA ALA A 218 2.71 -3.70 16.95
C ALA A 218 3.25 -2.42 17.60
N LYS A 219 3.57 -1.45 16.77
CA LYS A 219 3.93 -0.09 17.17
C LYS A 219 3.48 0.90 16.10
N SER A 220 2.99 2.05 16.54
CA SER A 220 2.64 3.21 15.71
C SER A 220 3.56 4.38 16.04
N SER A 221 4.34 4.84 15.07
CA SER A 221 5.27 5.97 15.19
C SER A 221 4.85 7.08 14.24
N ARG A 222 5.06 8.35 14.61
CA ARG A 222 4.84 9.46 13.67
C ARG A 222 5.90 9.41 12.56
N PHE A 223 5.52 9.69 11.31
CA PHE A 223 6.46 9.70 10.19
C PHE A 223 7.59 10.73 10.38
N ALA A 224 7.31 11.84 11.06
CA ALA A 224 8.31 12.85 11.41
C ALA A 224 9.48 12.35 12.30
N GLU A 225 9.33 11.20 12.97
CA GLU A 225 10.43 10.59 13.73
C GLU A 225 11.56 10.06 12.82
N PHE A 226 11.27 9.86 11.54
CA PHE A 226 12.16 9.25 10.57
C PHE A 226 12.82 10.35 9.74
N PRO A 227 14.14 10.56 9.87
CA PRO A 227 14.82 11.56 9.05
C PRO A 227 15.10 11.03 7.64
N GLY A 228 14.83 11.87 6.64
CA GLY A 228 15.10 11.58 5.24
C GLY A 228 16.57 11.29 4.97
N LYS A 229 16.83 10.42 4.00
CA LYS A 229 18.19 10.06 3.56
C LYS A 229 18.26 10.07 2.03
N GLY A 230 19.46 9.90 1.50
CA GLY A 230 19.62 9.67 0.06
C GLY A 230 19.02 8.33 -0.37
N ARG A 231 18.52 8.27 -1.61
CA ARG A 231 18.20 7.01 -2.28
C ARG A 231 19.38 6.03 -2.27
N ALA A 232 19.09 4.74 -2.30
CA ALA A 232 20.06 3.65 -2.31
C ALA A 232 20.95 3.59 -1.06
N THR A 233 20.53 4.23 0.04
CA THR A 233 21.11 4.05 1.38
C THR A 233 20.34 2.96 2.14
N GLY A 234 20.80 2.60 3.34
CA GLY A 234 20.17 1.56 4.17
C GLY A 234 18.99 2.04 5.03
N GLY A 235 18.69 3.34 5.02
CA GLY A 235 17.65 3.91 5.88
C GLY A 235 18.07 4.05 7.35
N VAL A 236 17.08 4.17 8.23
CA VAL A 236 17.23 4.26 9.68
C VAL A 236 16.38 3.19 10.37
N ARG A 237 16.77 2.80 11.58
CA ARG A 237 16.01 1.83 12.37
C ARG A 237 14.58 2.33 12.64
N ALA A 238 13.62 1.45 12.38
CA ALA A 238 12.18 1.67 12.50
C ALA A 238 11.50 0.81 13.57
N HIS A 239 12.17 -0.23 14.07
CA HIS A 239 11.70 -1.07 15.15
C HIS A 239 12.90 -1.69 15.89
N ALA A 240 12.82 -1.81 17.21
CA ALA A 240 13.76 -2.61 18.00
C ALA A 240 13.13 -3.95 18.38
N PHE A 241 13.72 -5.04 17.88
CA PHE A 241 13.27 -6.40 18.19
C PHE A 241 13.59 -6.76 19.64
N LEU A 242 12.63 -7.39 20.31
CA LEU A 242 12.80 -8.01 21.61
C LEU A 242 13.21 -9.48 21.49
N LYS A 243 13.53 -10.11 22.62
CA LYS A 243 13.86 -11.54 22.66
C LYS A 243 12.72 -12.36 22.07
N GLY A 244 13.03 -13.14 21.04
CA GLY A 244 12.06 -13.97 20.32
C GLY A 244 11.57 -13.36 19.01
N GLU A 245 11.93 -12.11 18.71
CA GLU A 245 11.60 -11.44 17.45
C GLU A 245 12.84 -11.30 16.59
N ASP A 246 12.70 -11.52 15.28
CA ASP A 246 13.82 -11.44 14.33
C ASP A 246 13.47 -10.75 13.01
N ARG A 247 12.20 -10.37 12.82
CA ARG A 247 11.74 -9.70 11.62
C ARG A 247 10.46 -8.89 11.83
N LEU A 248 10.24 -7.93 10.94
CA LEU A 248 8.93 -7.37 10.69
C LEU A 248 8.13 -8.33 9.80
N THR A 249 6.89 -8.56 10.18
CA THR A 249 5.91 -9.38 9.44
C THR A 249 4.93 -8.52 8.65
N LEU A 250 4.69 -7.29 9.11
CA LEU A 250 3.87 -6.29 8.43
C LEU A 250 4.44 -4.89 8.69
N ALA A 251 4.37 -4.04 7.68
CA ALA A 251 4.61 -2.61 7.82
C ALA A 251 3.60 -1.84 6.96
N TRP A 252 3.26 -0.63 7.40
CA TRP A 252 2.39 0.28 6.66
C TRP A 252 2.81 1.71 6.94
N VAL A 253 2.75 2.56 5.92
CA VAL A 253 3.00 4.00 6.01
C VAL A 253 1.94 4.75 5.20
N GLY A 254 1.30 5.74 5.80
CA GLY A 254 0.26 6.58 5.17
C GLY A 254 -0.44 7.53 6.14
N SER A 255 -1.39 8.33 5.64
CA SER A 255 -2.20 9.29 6.40
C SER A 255 -2.85 8.71 7.65
N GLU A 256 -2.84 9.47 8.74
CA GLU A 256 -3.68 9.21 9.91
C GLU A 256 -5.18 9.46 9.59
N PRO A 257 -6.13 8.63 10.08
CA PRO A 257 -5.95 7.45 10.92
C PRO A 257 -5.62 6.16 10.14
N ALA A 258 -4.70 5.37 10.72
CA ALA A 258 -4.41 4.02 10.27
C ALA A 258 -5.50 3.05 10.74
N LEU A 259 -6.10 2.29 9.82
CA LEU A 259 -7.12 1.29 10.13
C LEU A 259 -6.56 -0.11 9.92
N ALA A 260 -6.43 -0.89 11.00
CA ALA A 260 -6.05 -2.29 10.92
C ALA A 260 -7.27 -3.21 10.83
N VAL A 261 -7.13 -4.29 10.06
CA VAL A 261 -8.12 -5.37 9.95
C VAL A 261 -7.43 -6.74 9.98
N GLY A 262 -8.13 -7.74 10.50
CA GLY A 262 -7.71 -9.13 10.45
C GLY A 262 -7.85 -9.74 9.04
N PRO A 263 -7.34 -10.96 8.81
CA PRO A 263 -7.48 -11.66 7.52
C PRO A 263 -8.94 -11.87 7.07
N ASP A 264 -9.88 -11.92 8.02
CA ASP A 264 -11.32 -12.02 7.79
C ASP A 264 -12.01 -10.67 7.58
N GLY A 265 -11.25 -9.56 7.61
CA GLY A 265 -11.72 -8.19 7.52
C GLY A 265 -12.32 -7.62 8.80
N SER A 266 -12.30 -8.34 9.92
CA SER A 266 -12.72 -7.79 11.21
C SER A 266 -11.77 -6.68 11.67
N ALA A 267 -12.30 -5.64 12.31
CA ALA A 267 -11.48 -4.56 12.84
C ALA A 267 -10.47 -5.07 13.88
N ARG A 268 -9.28 -4.47 13.88
CA ARG A 268 -8.22 -4.70 14.86
C ARG A 268 -7.79 -3.35 15.43
N ASP A 269 -7.43 -3.36 16.71
CA ASP A 269 -6.88 -2.19 17.37
C ASP A 269 -5.39 -2.07 17.07
N LEU A 270 -4.95 -0.83 16.88
CA LEU A 270 -3.54 -0.47 16.78
C LEU A 270 -3.13 0.25 18.06
N PRO A 271 -1.87 0.06 18.51
CA PRO A 271 -1.32 0.90 19.56
C PRO A 271 -1.40 2.38 19.18
N GLU A 272 -1.60 3.24 20.18
CA GLU A 272 -1.62 4.69 19.98
C GLU A 272 -0.34 5.19 19.28
N ALA A 273 -0.49 6.21 18.45
CA ALA A 273 0.63 6.85 17.79
C ALA A 273 1.53 7.59 18.80
N GLY A 274 2.81 7.72 18.46
CA GLY A 274 3.79 8.48 19.25
C GLY A 274 4.91 7.64 19.86
N ALA A 275 5.00 6.36 19.53
CA ALA A 275 6.16 5.57 19.89
C ALA A 275 7.42 6.07 19.14
N LYS A 276 8.59 6.01 19.80
CA LYS A 276 9.87 6.34 19.18
C LYS A 276 10.19 5.42 18.01
N ARG A 277 10.84 5.93 16.96
CA ARG A 277 11.22 5.11 15.79
C ARG A 277 12.08 3.91 16.14
N ASP A 278 12.96 4.00 17.14
CA ASP A 278 13.86 2.93 17.57
C ASP A 278 13.33 2.13 18.78
N GLY A 279 12.07 2.35 19.18
CA GLY A 279 11.39 1.56 20.20
C GLY A 279 10.89 0.20 19.69
N SER A 280 10.54 -0.67 20.63
CA SER A 280 9.89 -1.98 20.37
C SER A 280 8.36 -1.86 20.36
N GLY A 281 7.69 -2.88 19.81
CA GLY A 281 6.23 -3.00 19.86
C GLY A 281 5.64 -3.41 21.21
N GLN A 282 4.32 -3.32 21.29
CA GLN A 282 3.48 -3.87 22.36
C GLN A 282 2.72 -5.11 21.83
N PRO A 283 2.39 -6.10 22.67
CA PRO A 283 1.58 -7.24 22.22
C PRO A 283 0.24 -6.75 21.68
N ILE A 284 -0.30 -7.45 20.68
CA ILE A 284 -1.64 -7.21 20.15
C ILE A 284 -2.51 -8.46 20.29
N ASP A 285 -3.82 -8.26 20.43
CA ASP A 285 -4.76 -9.33 20.79
C ASP A 285 -5.12 -10.26 19.63
N GLY A 286 -4.72 -9.93 18.40
CA GLY A 286 -5.01 -10.74 17.23
C GLY A 286 -4.19 -10.36 16.01
N VAL A 287 -4.10 -11.30 15.07
CA VAL A 287 -3.37 -11.11 13.83
C VAL A 287 -3.98 -9.97 13.02
N ILE A 288 -3.11 -9.01 12.67
CA ILE A 288 -3.40 -7.97 11.68
C ILE A 288 -3.08 -8.56 10.30
N GLY A 289 -4.09 -8.65 9.45
CA GLY A 289 -3.92 -9.10 8.07
C GLY A 289 -3.47 -7.98 7.14
N SER A 290 -3.96 -6.76 7.36
CA SER A 290 -3.58 -5.58 6.58
C SER A 290 -3.93 -4.29 7.31
N ILE A 291 -3.30 -3.19 6.87
CA ILE A 291 -3.55 -1.83 7.36
C ILE A 291 -3.79 -0.95 6.13
N GLY A 292 -4.74 -0.03 6.24
CA GLY A 292 -5.09 0.94 5.20
C GLY A 292 -5.50 2.27 5.81
N THR A 293 -5.84 3.23 4.97
CA THR A 293 -6.37 4.52 5.41
C THR A 293 -7.86 4.43 5.73
N ALA A 294 -8.38 5.43 6.45
CA ALA A 294 -9.81 5.68 6.49
C ALA A 294 -10.31 6.23 5.15
N LEU A 295 -11.57 5.95 4.83
CA LEU A 295 -12.20 6.51 3.65
C LEU A 295 -12.33 8.03 3.78
N GLY A 296 -11.74 8.78 2.85
CA GLY A 296 -11.76 10.24 2.84
C GLY A 296 -10.62 10.92 3.62
N ALA A 297 -9.66 10.14 4.12
CA ALA A 297 -8.39 10.64 4.64
C ALA A 297 -7.35 10.86 3.53
#